data_AF-A0A8H8VFI5-F1
#
_entry.id   AF-A0A8H8VFI5-F1
#
_cell.length_a   1.000
_cell.length_b   1.000
_cell.length_c   1.000
_cell.angle_alpha   90.00
_cell.angle_beta   90.00
_cell.angle_gamma   90.00
#
_symmetry.space_group_name_H-M   'P 1'
#
loop_
_entity.id
_entity.type
_entity.pdbx_description
1 polymer ?
#
loop_
_entity_poly.entity_id
_entity_poly.type
_entity_poly.pdbx_seq_one_letter_code
_entity_poly.pdbx_strand_id
1 'polypeptide(L)'
;MKDATLFAIEISNSMIAPADEDDDDAPGGSKKKKNKKPRYSSAEAALRCAEAILKNRIISTPNDMMGILLFGTEQTKYGEGSSNISYPNCYLLMDLDIPDAPSIKELKYLLDSMLPP
;
A
#
# COMPACT_ATOMS: atom_id res chain seq x y z
N MET A 1 -15.79 -17.23 -12.53
CA MET A 1 -15.86 -16.38 -11.34
C MET A 1 -14.94 -15.19 -11.57
N LYS A 2 -15.36 -13.98 -11.21
CA LYS A 2 -14.52 -12.79 -11.18
C LYS A 2 -14.39 -12.42 -9.71
N ASP A 3 -13.16 -12.39 -9.21
CA ASP A 3 -12.90 -12.01 -7.82
C ASP A 3 -12.51 -10.53 -7.77
N ALA A 4 -12.91 -9.85 -6.70
CA ALA A 4 -12.59 -8.46 -6.47
C ALA A 4 -11.84 -8.33 -5.13
N THR A 5 -10.68 -7.66 -5.14
CA THR A 5 -9.86 -7.43 -3.95
C THR A 5 -9.61 -5.94 -3.74
N LEU A 6 -10.03 -5.40 -2.60
CA LEU A 6 -9.75 -4.03 -2.22
C LEU A 6 -8.74 -4.00 -1.07
N PHE A 7 -7.58 -3.39 -1.29
CA PHE A 7 -6.61 -3.12 -0.24
C PHE A 7 -6.99 -1.84 0.49
N ALA A 8 -7.58 -1.96 1.68
CA ALA A 8 -7.85 -0.83 2.57
C ALA A 8 -6.68 -0.66 3.55
N ILE A 9 -5.90 0.41 3.41
CA ILE A 9 -4.70 0.68 4.19
C ILE A 9 -4.93 1.90 5.09
N GLU A 10 -4.75 1.72 6.39
CA GLU A 10 -4.80 2.84 7.34
C GLU A 10 -3.57 3.72 7.18
N ILE A 11 -3.78 5.03 7.14
CA ILE A 11 -2.75 6.04 7.22
C ILE A 11 -2.96 6.82 8.51
N SER A 12 -2.04 6.61 9.45
CA SER A 12 -1.98 7.29 10.74
C SER A 12 -0.53 7.62 11.07
N ASN A 13 -0.30 8.50 12.06
CA ASN A 13 1.03 8.94 12.45
C ASN A 13 1.96 7.77 12.83
N SER A 14 1.42 6.71 13.43
CA SER A 14 2.18 5.48 13.74
C SER A 14 2.47 4.62 12.51
N MET A 15 1.56 4.59 11.53
CA MET A 15 1.75 3.85 10.27
C MET A 15 2.83 4.48 9.38
N ILE A 16 3.00 5.81 9.42
CA ILE A 16 4.02 6.54 8.67
C ILE A 16 5.30 6.79 9.44
N ALA A 17 5.31 6.53 10.76
CA ALA A 17 6.50 6.66 11.58
C ALA A 17 7.62 5.76 11.02
N PRO A 18 8.89 6.22 11.08
CA PRO A 18 10.01 5.36 10.75
C PRO A 18 9.99 4.13 11.65
N ALA A 19 10.26 2.95 11.08
CA ALA A 19 10.34 1.73 11.88
C ALA A 19 11.41 1.93 12.96
N ASP A 20 11.00 1.91 14.23
CA ASP A 20 11.87 2.15 15.37
C ASP A 20 13.10 1.24 15.33
N GLU A 21 14.22 1.75 15.85
CA GLU A 21 15.48 1.03 15.75
C GLU A 21 15.53 -0.26 16.57
N ASP A 22 14.53 -0.52 17.40
CA ASP A 22 14.67 -1.35 18.59
C ASP A 22 13.64 -2.49 18.78
N ASP A 23 12.78 -2.82 17.81
CA ASP A 23 11.82 -3.94 17.97
C ASP A 23 12.38 -5.32 17.52
N ASP A 24 13.68 -5.54 17.76
CA ASP A 24 14.32 -6.87 17.78
C ASP A 24 14.44 -7.40 19.23
N ASP A 25 13.69 -6.85 20.19
CA ASP A 25 13.58 -7.37 21.56
C ASP A 25 12.39 -8.35 21.68
N ALA A 26 12.48 -9.45 20.94
CA ALA A 26 11.92 -10.70 21.43
C ALA A 26 12.69 -11.09 22.71
N PRO A 27 12.04 -11.41 23.83
CA PRO A 27 12.74 -11.76 25.07
C PRO A 27 13.49 -13.08 24.87
N GLY A 28 14.79 -13.00 24.56
CA GLY A 28 15.71 -14.14 24.63
C GLY A 28 16.58 -14.48 23.41
N GLY A 29 16.88 -13.57 22.48
CA GLY A 29 17.62 -13.94 21.25
C GLY A 29 18.68 -12.97 20.75
N SER A 30 19.92 -13.14 21.23
CA SER A 30 21.21 -12.75 20.62
C SER A 30 21.24 -11.67 19.51
N LYS A 31 21.88 -10.52 19.81
CA LYS A 31 22.31 -9.46 18.86
C LYS A 31 23.01 -10.05 17.63
N LYS A 32 22.25 -10.31 16.56
CA LYS A 32 22.80 -10.70 15.26
C LYS A 32 22.76 -9.48 14.36
N LYS A 33 23.93 -9.00 13.91
CA LYS A 33 24.08 -8.02 12.83
C LYS A 33 23.31 -8.54 11.61
N LYS A 34 22.06 -8.12 11.42
CA LYS A 34 21.22 -8.54 10.30
C LYS A 34 21.20 -7.42 9.29
N ASN A 35 21.62 -7.77 8.07
CA ASN A 35 21.44 -7.08 6.80
C ASN A 35 20.49 -5.86 6.89
N LYS A 36 21.01 -4.66 6.63
CA LYS A 36 20.25 -3.42 6.45
C LYS A 36 19.22 -3.62 5.34
N LYS A 37 18.04 -4.14 5.66
CA LYS A 37 16.88 -3.95 4.80
C LYS A 37 16.51 -2.47 4.90
N PRO A 38 16.08 -1.82 3.81
CA PRO A 38 15.46 -0.51 3.91
C PRO A 38 14.31 -0.59 4.94
N ARG A 39 14.39 0.23 5.98
CA ARG A 39 13.36 0.35 7.02
C ARG A 39 12.21 1.16 6.42
N TYR A 40 11.33 0.47 5.70
CA TYR A 40 10.06 1.05 5.28
C TYR A 40 9.20 1.34 6.51
N SER A 41 8.41 2.41 6.47
CA SER A 41 7.31 2.56 7.43
C SER A 41 6.28 1.45 7.22
N SER A 42 5.40 1.22 8.20
CA SER A 42 4.34 0.20 8.09
C SER A 42 3.40 0.49 6.90
N ALA A 43 3.10 1.76 6.64
CA ALA A 43 2.32 2.19 5.49
C ALA A 43 3.02 1.86 4.16
N GLU A 44 4.32 2.16 4.06
CA GLU A 44 5.09 1.87 2.85
C GLU A 44 5.23 0.36 2.62
N ALA A 45 5.48 -0.41 3.68
CA ALA A 45 5.52 -1.87 3.61
C ALA A 45 4.19 -2.45 3.10
N ALA A 46 3.05 -1.95 3.60
CA ALA A 46 1.72 -2.36 3.14
C ALA A 46 1.51 -2.05 1.65
N LEU A 47 1.89 -0.85 1.20
CA LEU A 47 1.79 -0.48 -0.22
C LEU A 47 2.69 -1.34 -1.12
N ARG A 48 3.92 -1.65 -0.70
CA ARG A 48 4.82 -2.56 -1.42
C ARG A 48 4.26 -3.97 -1.52
N CYS A 49 3.62 -4.46 -0.45
CA CYS A 49 2.92 -5.73 -0.48
C CYS A 49 1.75 -5.71 -1.48
N ALA A 50 0.94 -4.65 -1.50
CA ALA A 50 -0.15 -4.49 -2.46
C ALA A 50 0.39 -4.46 -3.91
N GLU A 51 1.48 -3.73 -4.16
CA GLU A 51 2.15 -3.67 -5.48
C GLU A 51 2.63 -5.04 -5.96
N ALA A 52 3.24 -5.82 -5.07
CA ALA A 52 3.70 -7.17 -5.39
C ALA A 52 2.53 -8.12 -5.73
N ILE A 53 1.39 -8.00 -5.02
CA ILE A 53 0.20 -8.79 -5.32
C ILE A 53 -0.41 -8.36 -6.66
N LEU A 54 -0.51 -7.06 -6.92
CA LEU A 54 -1.01 -6.51 -8.18
C LEU A 54 -0.22 -7.06 -9.39
N LYS A 55 1.12 -7.04 -9.30
CA LYS A 55 2.01 -7.59 -10.34
C LYS A 55 1.78 -9.07 -10.60
N ASN A 56 1.70 -9.88 -9.55
CA ASN A 56 1.51 -11.31 -9.69
C ASN A 56 0.14 -11.64 -10.32
N ARG A 57 -0.90 -10.87 -9.98
CA ARG A 57 -2.26 -11.10 -10.47
C ARG A 57 -2.44 -10.79 -11.96
N ILE A 58 -1.73 -9.81 -12.52
CA ILE A 58 -1.68 -9.63 -13.99
C ILE A 58 -1.23 -10.91 -14.69
N ILE A 59 -0.30 -11.66 -14.09
CA ILE A 59 0.27 -12.87 -14.66
C ILE A 59 -0.64 -14.09 -14.44
N SER A 60 -1.29 -14.19 -13.27
CA SER A 60 -2.07 -15.38 -12.90
C SER A 60 -3.55 -15.34 -13.31
N THR A 61 -4.20 -14.17 -13.22
CA THR A 61 -5.66 -14.01 -13.31
C THR A 61 -6.03 -12.61 -13.81
N PRO A 62 -5.95 -12.34 -15.12
CA PRO A 62 -6.09 -10.99 -15.69
C PRO A 62 -7.52 -10.42 -15.64
N ASN A 63 -8.49 -11.16 -15.11
CA ASN A 63 -9.89 -10.72 -15.01
C ASN A 63 -10.30 -10.33 -13.59
N ASP A 64 -9.40 -10.44 -12.61
CA ASP A 64 -9.66 -10.07 -11.22
C ASP A 64 -9.60 -8.54 -11.08
N MET A 65 -10.57 -7.97 -10.36
CA MET A 65 -10.61 -6.54 -10.09
C MET A 65 -9.82 -6.24 -8.82
N MET A 66 -8.97 -5.24 -8.85
CA MET A 66 -8.20 -4.82 -7.68
C MET A 66 -8.18 -3.31 -7.54
N GLY A 67 -8.18 -2.85 -6.30
CA GLY A 67 -8.09 -1.43 -5.98
C GLY A 67 -7.33 -1.19 -4.68
N ILE A 68 -6.91 0.05 -4.46
CA ILE A 68 -6.22 0.48 -3.24
C ILE A 68 -6.92 1.71 -2.68
N LEU A 69 -7.40 1.60 -1.45
CA LEU A 69 -8.02 2.66 -0.68
C LEU A 69 -7.14 2.98 0.54
N LEU A 70 -6.75 4.24 0.68
CA LEU A 70 -6.10 4.75 1.87
C LEU A 70 -7.16 5.44 2.74
N PHE A 71 -7.20 5.15 4.03
CA PHE A 71 -8.12 5.80 4.96
C PHE A 71 -7.38 6.39 6.16
N GLY A 72 -7.91 7.45 6.76
CA GLY A 72 -7.20 8.26 7.76
C GLY A 72 -6.30 9.35 7.14
N THR A 73 -6.42 9.60 5.83
CA THR A 73 -5.64 10.61 5.13
C THR A 73 -6.15 12.03 5.41
N GLU A 74 -5.25 13.02 5.39
CA GLU A 74 -5.66 14.44 5.50
C GLU A 74 -6.51 14.87 4.30
N GLN A 75 -6.16 14.36 3.12
CA GLN A 75 -6.88 14.62 1.87
C GLN A 75 -7.95 13.57 1.64
N THR A 76 -9.08 14.01 1.09
CA THR A 76 -10.14 13.12 0.61
C THR A 76 -10.14 13.13 -0.91
N LYS A 77 -10.01 11.96 -1.53
CA LYS A 77 -10.11 11.78 -2.97
C LYS A 77 -10.85 10.48 -3.23
N TYR A 78 -12.17 10.52 -3.27
CA TYR A 78 -13.02 9.37 -3.56
C TYR A 78 -13.77 9.68 -4.86
N GLY A 79 -13.80 8.73 -5.81
CA GLY A 79 -14.11 8.98 -7.23
C GLY A 79 -15.38 9.79 -7.51
N GLU A 80 -15.34 10.58 -8.59
CA GLU A 80 -16.43 11.47 -9.04
C GLU A 80 -17.71 10.73 -9.49
N GLY A 81 -17.71 9.40 -9.54
CA GLY A 81 -18.75 8.58 -10.16
C GLY A 81 -19.96 8.20 -9.31
N SER A 82 -19.91 8.35 -7.97
CA SER A 82 -21.07 8.05 -7.11
C SER A 82 -21.65 9.32 -6.52
N SER A 83 -22.75 9.78 -7.11
CA SER A 83 -23.57 10.89 -6.66
C SER A 83 -23.71 10.95 -5.13
N ASN A 84 -23.25 12.07 -4.55
CA ASN A 84 -23.50 12.54 -3.18
C ASN A 84 -22.88 11.77 -1.99
N ILE A 85 -22.05 10.75 -2.19
CA ILE A 85 -21.39 10.05 -1.08
C ILE A 85 -19.91 10.45 -1.02
N SER A 86 -19.59 11.37 -0.10
CA SER A 86 -18.21 11.69 0.27
C SER A 86 -17.81 10.84 1.49
N TYR A 87 -16.70 10.12 1.38
CA TYR A 87 -16.07 9.43 2.50
C TYR A 87 -14.92 10.31 3.01
N PRO A 88 -15.11 11.06 4.11
CA PRO A 88 -14.05 11.93 4.62
C PRO A 88 -12.83 11.10 5.00
N ASN A 89 -11.64 11.68 4.81
CA ASN A 89 -10.34 11.07 5.10
C ASN A 89 -10.07 9.76 4.34
N CYS A 90 -10.73 9.57 3.19
CA CYS A 90 -10.50 8.44 2.29
C CYS A 90 -9.89 8.92 0.97
N TYR A 91 -8.77 8.32 0.59
CA TYR A 91 -8.06 8.56 -0.66
C TYR A 91 -8.02 7.27 -1.48
N LEU A 92 -8.76 7.23 -2.57
CA LEU A 92 -8.74 6.15 -3.54
C LEU A 92 -7.50 6.31 -4.42
N LEU A 93 -6.49 5.50 -4.12
CA LEU A 93 -5.21 5.51 -4.82
C LEU A 93 -5.33 4.81 -6.18
N MET A 94 -6.10 3.73 -6.22
CA MET A 94 -6.40 2.96 -7.42
C MET A 94 -7.85 2.51 -7.34
N ASP A 95 -8.62 2.81 -8.39
CA ASP A 95 -10.00 2.38 -8.53
C ASP A 95 -10.09 0.85 -8.57
N LEU A 96 -11.24 0.31 -8.18
CA LEU A 96 -11.50 -1.13 -8.25
C LEU A 96 -11.74 -1.52 -9.71
N ASP A 97 -10.68 -1.84 -10.44
CA ASP A 97 -10.73 -2.25 -11.85
C ASP A 97 -9.70 -3.34 -12.15
N ILE A 98 -9.70 -3.87 -13.37
CA ILE A 98 -8.70 -4.82 -13.83
C ILE A 98 -7.33 -4.12 -13.83
N PRO A 99 -6.32 -4.66 -13.12
CA PRO A 99 -5.00 -4.05 -13.04
C PRO A 99 -4.33 -4.00 -14.42
N ASP A 100 -3.78 -2.85 -14.79
CA ASP A 100 -3.01 -2.68 -16.01
C ASP A 100 -1.53 -2.33 -15.73
N ALA A 101 -0.70 -2.47 -16.76
CA ALA A 101 0.74 -2.17 -16.62
C ALA A 101 1.03 -0.68 -16.29
N PRO A 102 0.33 0.31 -16.89
CA PRO A 102 0.46 1.72 -16.52
C PRO A 102 0.22 2.00 -15.03
N SER A 103 -0.92 1.60 -14.47
CA SER A 103 -1.28 1.90 -13.08
C SER A 103 -0.31 1.26 -12.07
N ILE A 104 0.17 0.05 -12.34
CA ILE A 104 1.20 -0.58 -11.49
C ILE A 104 2.53 0.17 -11.57
N LYS A 105 2.90 0.67 -12.76
CA LYS A 105 4.13 1.43 -12.94
C LYS A 105 4.08 2.77 -12.19
N GLU A 106 2.93 3.43 -12.19
CA GLU A 106 2.72 4.66 -11.41
C GLU A 106 2.80 4.40 -9.90
N LEU A 107 2.16 3.33 -9.41
CA LEU A 107 2.27 2.91 -8.00
C LEU A 107 3.72 2.63 -7.62
N LYS A 108 4.47 1.94 -8.48
CA LYS A 108 5.89 1.69 -8.27
C LYS A 108 6.70 2.98 -8.20
N TYR A 109 6.47 3.90 -9.14
CA TYR A 109 7.16 5.19 -9.17
C TYR A 109 6.90 6.01 -7.90
N LEU A 110 5.65 6.01 -7.41
CA LEU A 110 5.29 6.63 -6.15
C LEU A 110 6.11 6.01 -4.99
N LEU A 111 6.16 4.68 -4.89
CA LEU A 111 6.89 3.98 -3.82
C LEU A 111 8.41 4.20 -3.89
N ASP A 112 8.99 4.24 -5.09
CA ASP A 112 10.41 4.51 -5.28
C ASP A 112 10.74 5.98 -4.94
N SER A 113 9.81 6.92 -5.16
CA SER A 113 9.97 8.34 -4.80
C SER A 113 9.87 8.64 -3.30
N MET A 114 9.28 7.72 -2.51
CA MET A 114 9.21 7.82 -1.05
C MET A 114 10.52 7.46 -0.36
N LEU A 115 11.52 6.94 -1.09
CA LEU A 115 12.83 6.62 -0.54
C LEU A 115 13.70 7.89 -0.44
N PRO A 116 14.30 8.19 0.72
CA PRO A 116 15.36 9.20 0.76
C PRO A 116 16.57 8.74 -0.08
N PRO A 117 17.27 9.65 -0.78
CA PRO A 117 18.44 9.33 -1.60
C PRO A 117 19.62 8.77 -0.80
#